data_AF-A0A841GNH9-F1
#
_entry.id   AF-A0A841GNH9-F1
#
_cell.length_a   1.000
_cell.length_b   1.000
_cell.length_c   1.000
_cell.angle_alpha   90.00
_cell.angle_beta   90.00
_cell.angle_gamma   90.00
#
_symmetry.space_group_name_H-M   'P 1'
#
loop_
_entity.id
_entity.type
_entity.pdbx_description
1 polymer ?
#
loop_
_entity_poly.entity_id
_entity_poly.type
_entity_poly.pdbx_seq_one_letter_code
_entity_poly.pdbx_strand_id
1 'polypeptide(L)'
;MNRWLLGAALALAACSGREADRRVPAAVAPAFALLDSTLTAADRQTLRRTLPDSAILYHHTLGMGLRNEAGLWRGGPVADSLRARGVRHPDNMSHVILQAYGFHLRGQPVPLDSLIRALPPPPAPSSFIELNDSAGTGR
;
A
#
# COMPACT_ATOMS: atom_id res chain seq x y z
N MET A 1 -41.21 31.62 42.78
CA MET A 1 -40.84 32.28 41.51
C MET A 1 -39.33 32.22 41.37
N ASN A 2 -38.84 31.54 40.32
CA ASN A 2 -37.75 31.98 39.42
C ASN A 2 -37.31 30.80 38.56
N ARG A 3 -37.88 30.78 37.34
CA ARG A 3 -37.45 29.99 36.20
C ARG A 3 -36.16 30.61 35.67
N TRP A 4 -35.07 29.84 35.65
CA TRP A 4 -33.90 30.17 34.83
C TRP A 4 -33.50 28.93 34.03
N LEU A 5 -33.96 28.98 32.78
CA LEU A 5 -33.28 28.61 31.53
C LEU A 5 -32.57 27.25 31.44
N LEU A 6 -33.17 26.42 30.58
CA LEU A 6 -32.52 25.38 29.81
C LEU A 6 -31.26 25.92 29.10
N GLY A 7 -30.18 25.15 29.16
CA GLY A 7 -29.04 25.25 28.28
C GLY A 7 -28.64 23.87 27.80
N ALA A 8 -29.15 23.47 26.64
CA ALA A 8 -28.72 22.27 25.93
C ALA A 8 -27.30 22.48 25.40
N ALA A 9 -26.34 21.68 25.86
CA ALA A 9 -25.04 21.53 25.21
C ALA A 9 -25.01 20.17 24.52
N LEU A 10 -25.58 20.11 23.31
CA LEU A 10 -25.37 19.02 22.39
C LEU A 10 -23.91 19.11 21.90
N ALA A 11 -23.02 18.32 22.50
CA ALA A 11 -21.66 18.18 22.02
C ALA A 11 -21.64 17.37 20.71
N LEU A 12 -21.87 18.04 19.58
CA LEU A 12 -21.49 17.54 18.26
C LEU A 12 -19.97 17.62 18.15
N ALA A 13 -19.28 16.55 18.55
CA ALA A 13 -17.89 16.34 18.16
C ALA A 13 -17.87 15.93 16.68
N ALA A 14 -17.71 16.94 15.84
CA ALA A 14 -17.53 16.81 14.41
C ALA A 14 -16.19 16.11 14.06
N CYS A 15 -16.28 15.21 13.07
CA CYS A 15 -15.21 14.85 12.13
C CYS A 15 -13.97 14.14 12.70
N SER A 16 -14.09 12.81 12.86
CA SER A 16 -12.98 11.85 12.74
C SER A 16 -12.44 11.81 11.28
N GLY A 17 -12.05 12.96 10.74
CA GLY A 17 -11.65 13.11 9.33
C GLY A 17 -10.18 13.44 9.11
N ARG A 18 -9.43 13.79 10.16
CA ARG A 18 -8.05 14.32 10.02
C ARG A 18 -6.94 13.41 10.55
N GLU A 19 -7.27 12.34 11.25
CA GLU A 19 -6.29 11.37 11.77
C GLU A 19 -6.06 10.17 10.84
N ALA A 20 -6.94 9.95 9.85
CA ALA A 20 -6.77 8.88 8.88
C ALA A 20 -5.61 9.13 7.90
N ASP A 21 -5.31 10.40 7.62
CA ASP A 21 -4.33 10.81 6.62
C ASP A 21 -2.86 10.64 7.09
N ARG A 22 -2.60 10.68 8.41
CA ARG A 22 -1.25 10.41 8.96
C ARG A 22 -0.91 8.94 9.11
N ARG A 23 -1.86 8.02 8.94
CA ARG A 23 -1.63 6.56 9.07
C ARG A 23 -1.17 5.92 7.77
N VAL A 24 -1.44 6.56 6.63
CA VAL A 24 -1.13 6.04 5.31
C VAL A 24 0.03 6.83 4.71
N PRO A 25 1.17 6.19 4.43
CA PRO A 25 2.27 6.85 3.73
C PRO A 25 1.81 7.32 2.35
N ALA A 26 2.09 8.59 2.02
CA ALA A 26 1.76 9.18 0.71
C ALA A 26 2.28 8.35 -0.47
N ALA A 27 3.35 7.57 -0.25
CA ALA A 27 3.91 6.61 -1.21
C ALA A 27 2.91 5.57 -1.73
N VAL A 28 2.00 5.10 -0.87
CA VAL A 28 1.06 4.00 -1.19
C VAL A 28 -0.40 4.46 -1.18
N ALA A 29 -0.67 5.68 -0.73
CA ALA A 29 -2.03 6.24 -0.67
C ALA A 29 -2.81 6.14 -2.01
N PRO A 30 -2.22 6.41 -3.19
CA PRO A 30 -2.96 6.25 -4.44
C PRO A 30 -3.36 4.80 -4.73
N ALA A 31 -2.52 3.82 -4.35
CA ALA A 31 -2.84 2.40 -4.51
C ALA A 31 -3.97 1.96 -3.55
N PHE A 32 -4.06 2.57 -2.37
CA PHE A 32 -5.16 2.30 -1.44
C PHE A 32 -6.48 2.86 -1.97
N ALA A 33 -6.47 4.08 -2.51
CA ALA A 33 -7.65 4.66 -3.13
C ALA A 33 -8.18 3.79 -4.29
N LEU A 34 -7.28 3.22 -5.10
CA LEU A 34 -7.63 2.25 -6.14
C LEU A 34 -8.31 1.01 -5.53
N LEU A 35 -7.69 0.37 -4.52
CA LEU A 35 -8.26 -0.79 -3.85
C LEU A 35 -9.62 -0.49 -3.20
N ASP A 36 -9.77 0.66 -2.56
CA ASP A 36 -11.04 1.06 -1.93
C ASP A 36 -12.15 1.27 -2.95
N SER A 37 -11.83 1.74 -4.15
CA SER A 37 -12.79 1.92 -5.24
C SER A 37 -13.19 0.60 -5.91
N THR A 38 -12.31 -0.40 -5.91
CA THR A 38 -12.53 -1.70 -6.58
C THR A 38 -13.16 -2.73 -5.66
N LEU A 39 -12.81 -2.73 -4.37
CA LEU A 39 -13.24 -3.75 -3.42
C LEU A 39 -14.60 -3.44 -2.80
N THR A 40 -15.44 -4.46 -2.63
CA THR A 40 -16.68 -4.31 -1.86
C THR A 40 -16.39 -4.21 -0.36
N ALA A 41 -17.38 -3.78 0.42
CA ALA A 41 -17.26 -3.79 1.88
C ALA A 41 -17.01 -5.20 2.45
N ALA A 42 -17.61 -6.24 1.84
CA ALA A 42 -17.41 -7.63 2.23
C ALA A 42 -15.97 -8.10 1.93
N ASP A 43 -15.42 -7.72 0.78
CA ASP A 43 -14.03 -8.03 0.42
C ASP A 43 -13.07 -7.36 1.39
N ARG A 44 -13.26 -6.06 1.67
CA ARG A 44 -12.43 -5.35 2.67
C ARG A 44 -12.53 -5.97 4.05
N GLN A 45 -13.70 -6.47 4.46
CA GLN A 45 -13.86 -7.16 5.74
C GLN A 45 -13.12 -8.52 5.76
N THR A 46 -13.09 -9.22 4.64
CA THR A 46 -12.32 -10.46 4.47
C THR A 46 -10.83 -10.16 4.55
N LEU A 47 -10.35 -9.21 3.74
CA LEU A 47 -8.96 -8.79 3.69
C LEU A 47 -8.46 -8.23 5.03
N ARG A 48 -9.29 -7.53 5.78
CA ARG A 48 -8.96 -7.04 7.14
C ARG A 48 -8.58 -8.20 8.08
N ARG A 49 -9.13 -9.40 7.87
CA ARG A 49 -8.89 -10.58 8.71
C ARG A 49 -7.71 -11.42 8.21
N THR A 50 -7.39 -11.35 6.91
CA THR A 50 -6.40 -12.22 6.28
C THR A 50 -5.06 -11.51 6.02
N LEU A 51 -5.06 -10.19 5.78
CA LEU A 51 -3.85 -9.40 5.58
C LEU A 51 -3.28 -8.90 6.93
N PRO A 52 -1.95 -8.83 7.07
CA PRO A 52 -0.93 -8.91 6.02
C PRO A 52 -0.46 -10.35 5.70
N ASP A 53 -0.73 -11.31 6.57
CA ASP A 53 -0.11 -12.65 6.57
C ASP A 53 -0.38 -13.45 5.28
N SER A 54 -1.52 -13.21 4.63
CA SER A 54 -1.91 -13.89 3.40
C SER A 54 -1.64 -13.11 2.11
N ALA A 55 -0.83 -12.03 2.14
CA ALA A 55 -0.60 -11.18 0.97
C ALA A 55 -0.13 -11.97 -0.28
N ILE A 56 0.63 -13.06 -0.09
CA ILE A 56 1.07 -13.94 -1.18
C ILE A 56 -0.09 -14.68 -1.89
N LEU A 57 -1.17 -15.00 -1.17
CA LEU A 57 -2.34 -15.69 -1.74
C LEU A 57 -3.11 -14.79 -2.71
N TYR A 58 -3.02 -13.47 -2.51
CA TYR A 58 -3.65 -12.48 -3.37
C TYR A 58 -2.72 -11.99 -4.50
N HIS A 59 -1.54 -12.60 -4.67
CA HIS A 59 -0.55 -12.18 -5.66
C HIS A 59 -1.14 -12.13 -7.07
N HIS A 60 -1.77 -13.22 -7.51
CA HIS A 60 -2.32 -13.32 -8.87
C HIS A 60 -3.71 -12.71 -9.05
N THR A 61 -4.34 -12.25 -7.96
CA THR A 61 -5.65 -11.56 -8.03
C THR A 61 -5.43 -10.06 -7.84
N LEU A 62 -5.49 -9.57 -6.61
CA LEU A 62 -5.34 -8.16 -6.28
C LEU A 62 -3.95 -7.64 -6.65
N GLY A 63 -2.92 -8.46 -6.44
CA GLY A 63 -1.55 -8.10 -6.81
C GLY A 63 -1.38 -7.89 -8.31
N MET A 64 -2.08 -8.68 -9.14
CA MET A 64 -2.06 -8.52 -10.60
C MET A 64 -2.80 -7.25 -11.02
N GLY A 65 -3.98 -6.99 -10.44
CA GLY A 65 -4.73 -5.74 -10.65
C GLY A 65 -3.89 -4.50 -10.31
N LEU A 66 -3.27 -4.49 -9.12
CA LEU A 66 -2.37 -3.41 -8.69
C LEU A 66 -1.23 -3.18 -9.70
N ARG A 67 -0.60 -4.24 -10.19
CA ARG A 67 0.50 -4.13 -11.15
C ARG A 67 0.09 -3.45 -12.46
N ASN A 68 -1.12 -3.74 -12.93
CA ASN A 68 -1.64 -3.25 -14.20
C ASN A 68 -2.25 -1.85 -14.07
N GLU A 69 -3.03 -1.62 -13.02
CA GLU A 69 -3.84 -0.42 -12.84
C GLU A 69 -3.07 0.70 -12.13
N ALA A 70 -2.30 0.38 -11.09
CA ALA A 70 -1.48 1.37 -10.38
C ALA A 70 -0.16 1.71 -11.12
N GLY A 71 0.03 1.18 -12.33
CA GLY A 71 1.17 1.50 -13.19
C GLY A 71 2.51 0.96 -12.69
N LEU A 72 2.54 -0.11 -11.89
CA LEU A 72 3.78 -0.58 -11.25
C LEU A 72 4.84 -1.02 -12.27
N TRP A 73 4.44 -1.52 -13.44
CA TRP A 73 5.34 -1.82 -14.56
C TRP A 73 5.92 -0.56 -15.21
N ARG A 74 5.06 0.34 -15.68
CA ARG A 74 5.41 1.52 -16.48
C ARG A 74 6.00 2.68 -15.67
N GLY A 75 5.87 2.66 -14.35
CA GLY A 75 6.20 3.79 -13.49
C GLY A 75 4.99 4.68 -13.20
N GLY A 76 5.20 5.65 -12.31
CA GLY A 76 4.15 6.49 -11.75
C GLY A 76 4.36 6.72 -10.26
N PRO A 77 3.56 7.59 -9.63
CA PRO A 77 3.85 8.09 -8.28
C PRO A 77 4.10 7.00 -7.23
N VAL A 78 3.31 5.92 -7.25
CA VAL A 78 3.47 4.79 -6.33
C VAL A 78 4.73 3.99 -6.65
N ALA A 79 4.91 3.63 -7.92
CA ALA A 79 6.04 2.84 -8.37
C ALA A 79 7.37 3.56 -8.12
N ASP A 80 7.45 4.85 -8.43
CA ASP A 80 8.66 5.65 -8.30
C ASP A 80 9.00 5.88 -6.83
N SER A 81 7.99 6.07 -5.99
CA SER A 81 8.16 6.18 -4.54
C SER A 81 8.68 4.87 -3.91
N LEU A 82 8.21 3.71 -4.38
CA LEU A 82 8.71 2.40 -3.93
C LEU A 82 10.10 2.09 -4.48
N ARG A 83 10.40 2.47 -5.74
CA ARG A 83 11.74 2.36 -6.34
C ARG A 83 12.77 3.17 -5.58
N ALA A 84 12.42 4.39 -5.19
CA ALA A 84 13.28 5.25 -4.36
C ALA A 84 13.60 4.63 -2.99
N ARG A 85 12.77 3.69 -2.51
CA ARG A 85 12.98 2.91 -1.28
C ARG A 85 13.60 1.53 -1.52
N GLY A 86 14.04 1.24 -2.74
CA GLY A 86 14.75 0.00 -3.09
C GLY A 86 13.86 -1.14 -3.60
N VAL A 87 12.54 -0.99 -3.65
CA VAL A 87 11.64 -2.01 -4.21
C VAL A 87 11.49 -1.78 -5.71
N ARG A 88 12.15 -2.60 -6.52
CA ARG A 88 12.20 -2.41 -7.98
C ARG A 88 11.23 -3.29 -8.77
N HIS A 89 10.97 -4.51 -8.29
CA HIS A 89 10.12 -5.46 -9.00
C HIS A 89 8.63 -5.24 -8.69
N PRO A 90 7.74 -5.12 -9.69
CA PRO A 90 6.31 -4.87 -9.46
C PRO A 90 5.62 -5.93 -8.59
N ASP A 91 6.06 -7.19 -8.66
CA ASP A 91 5.58 -8.24 -7.75
C ASP A 91 5.84 -7.88 -6.28
N ASN A 92 7.07 -7.50 -5.94
CA ASN A 92 7.42 -7.07 -4.59
C ASN A 92 6.68 -5.78 -4.19
N MET A 93 6.52 -4.84 -5.12
CA MET A 93 5.73 -3.62 -4.88
C MET A 93 4.28 -3.97 -4.51
N SER A 94 3.62 -4.81 -5.31
CA SER A 94 2.24 -5.23 -5.07
C SER A 94 2.10 -5.99 -3.76
N HIS A 95 3.07 -6.84 -3.43
CA HIS A 95 3.12 -7.55 -2.16
C HIS A 95 3.22 -6.60 -0.96
N VAL A 96 4.13 -5.61 -1.00
CA VAL A 96 4.26 -4.59 0.05
C VAL A 96 2.99 -3.75 0.18
N ILE A 97 2.39 -3.34 -0.94
CA ILE A 97 1.13 -2.57 -0.95
C ILE A 97 0.01 -3.37 -0.28
N LEU A 98 -0.13 -4.67 -0.58
CA LEU A 98 -1.15 -5.52 0.04
C LEU A 98 -0.92 -5.69 1.55
N GLN A 99 0.32 -5.95 1.98
CA GLN A 99 0.62 -6.01 3.42
C GLN A 99 0.28 -4.68 4.11
N ALA A 100 0.70 -3.56 3.53
CA ALA A 100 0.42 -2.21 4.03
C ALA A 100 -1.08 -1.92 4.10
N TYR A 101 -1.84 -2.35 3.09
CA TYR A 101 -3.30 -2.19 3.05
C TYR A 101 -3.98 -2.96 4.19
N GLY A 102 -3.46 -4.13 4.58
CA GLY A 102 -3.94 -4.86 5.76
C GLY A 102 -3.85 -4.06 7.07
N PHE A 103 -2.77 -3.29 7.27
CA PHE A 103 -2.64 -2.38 8.43
C PHE A 103 -3.64 -1.22 8.33
N HIS A 104 -3.77 -0.64 7.14
CA HIS A 104 -4.73 0.42 6.88
C HIS A 104 -6.18 -0.01 7.18
N LEU A 105 -6.59 -1.19 6.68
CA LEU A 105 -7.92 -1.75 6.95
C LEU A 105 -8.17 -1.97 8.44
N ARG A 106 -7.12 -2.22 9.24
CA ARG A 106 -7.19 -2.37 10.70
C ARG A 106 -7.14 -1.05 11.46
N GLY A 107 -6.99 0.09 10.77
CA GLY A 107 -6.83 1.41 11.38
C GLY A 107 -5.47 1.59 12.07
N GLN A 108 -4.50 0.73 11.76
CA GLN A 108 -3.17 0.75 12.37
C GLN A 108 -2.20 1.61 11.55
N PRO A 109 -1.15 2.18 12.19
CA PRO A 109 -0.06 2.81 11.45
C PRO A 109 0.58 1.81 10.48
N VAL A 110 0.85 2.24 9.25
CA VAL A 110 1.47 1.39 8.23
C VAL A 110 3.00 1.41 8.39
N PRO A 111 3.65 0.29 8.74
CA PRO A 111 5.10 0.25 8.95
C PRO A 111 5.84 0.03 7.62
N LEU A 112 5.66 0.93 6.64
CA LEU A 112 6.09 0.72 5.24
C LEU A 112 7.58 0.36 5.11
N ASP A 113 8.47 1.08 5.78
CA ASP A 113 9.92 0.81 5.66
C ASP A 113 10.30 -0.54 6.27
N SER A 114 9.58 -1.00 7.32
CA SER A 114 9.80 -2.33 7.90
C SER A 114 9.31 -3.43 6.95
N LEU A 115 8.18 -3.23 6.26
CA LEU A 115 7.70 -4.16 5.24
C LEU A 115 8.69 -4.28 4.07
N ILE A 116 9.29 -3.16 3.66
CA ILE A 116 10.29 -3.13 2.59
C ILE A 116 11.58 -3.85 3.02
N ARG A 117 12.07 -3.60 4.24
CA ARG A 117 13.26 -4.28 4.79
C ARG A 117 13.06 -5.78 4.97
N ALA A 118 11.83 -6.23 5.16
CA ALA A 118 11.49 -7.65 5.31
C ALA A 118 11.42 -8.41 3.97
N LEU A 119 11.49 -7.71 2.83
CA LEU A 119 11.55 -8.38 1.53
C LEU A 119 12.83 -9.19 1.41
N PRO A 120 12.79 -10.39 0.78
CA PRO A 120 14.01 -11.09 0.45
C PRO A 120 14.87 -10.20 -0.47
N PRO A 121 16.20 -10.21 -0.30
CA PRO A 121 17.07 -9.50 -1.23
C PRO A 121 16.78 -10.01 -2.65
N PRO A 122 16.90 -9.14 -3.67
CA PRO A 122 16.74 -9.59 -5.04
C PRO A 122 17.68 -10.78 -5.29
N PRO A 123 17.25 -11.80 -6.05
CA PRO A 123 18.14 -12.89 -6.41
C PRO A 123 19.40 -12.31 -7.06
N ALA A 124 20.55 -12.90 -6.75
CA ALA A 124 21.80 -12.52 -7.42
C ALA A 124 21.58 -12.55 -8.94
N PRO A 125 22.20 -11.62 -9.71
CA PRO A 125 22.14 -11.70 -11.16
C PRO A 125 22.60 -13.10 -11.56
N SER A 126 21.77 -13.77 -12.36
CA SER A 126 22.15 -15.06 -12.91
C SER A 126 23.42 -14.84 -13.74
N SER A 127 24.43 -15.71 -13.59
CA SER A 127 25.73 -15.60 -14.29
C SER A 127 25.61 -15.50 -15.82
N PHE A 128 24.42 -15.78 -16.36
CA PHE A 128 24.06 -15.63 -17.76
C PHE A 128 23.90 -14.16 -18.22
N ILE A 129 23.58 -13.21 -17.33
CA ILE A 129 23.33 -11.80 -17.72
C ILE A 129 24.64 -11.00 -17.83
N GLU A 130 25.67 -11.30 -17.04
CA GLU A 130 26.93 -10.54 -17.05
C GLU A 130 27.74 -10.68 -18.37
N LEU A 131 27.52 -11.74 -19.14
CA LEU A 131 28.20 -11.95 -20.43
C LEU A 131 27.68 -11.02 -21.54
N ASN A 132 26.42 -10.57 -21.48
CA ASN A 132 25.83 -9.75 -22.55
C ASN A 132 25.95 -8.23 -22.32
N ASP A 133 26.16 -7.78 -21.07
CA ASP A 133 26.40 -6.37 -20.79
C ASP A 133 27.85 -5.92 -21.11
N SER A 134 28.76 -6.87 -21.38
CA SER A 134 30.16 -6.61 -21.74
C SER A 134 30.37 -6.36 -23.25
N ALA A 135 29.35 -6.56 -24.09
CA ALA A 135 29.46 -6.48 -25.56
C ALA A 135 28.89 -5.18 -26.18
N GLY A 136 28.53 -4.19 -25.35
CA GLY A 136 27.80 -2.98 -25.77
C GLY A 136 28.61 -1.68 -25.86
N THR A 137 29.95 -1.72 -25.92
CA THR A 137 30.78 -0.53 -26.19
C THR A 137 31.87 -0.83 -27.21
N GLY A 138 31.50 -0.82 -28.48
CA GLY A 138 32.43 -0.75 -29.61
C GLY A 138 31.79 0.11 -30.69
N ARG A 139 32.37 1.30 -30.92
CA ARG A 139 32.09 2.14 -32.09
C ARG A 139 32.52 1.46 -33.37
#